data_AF-A0A8T3UXE0-F1
#
_entry.id   AF-A0A8T3UXE0-F1
#
_cell.length_a   1.000
_cell.length_b   1.000
_cell.length_c   1.000
_cell.angle_alpha   90.00
_cell.angle_beta   90.00
_cell.angle_gamma   90.00
#
_symmetry.space_group_name_H-M   'P 1'
#
loop_
_entity.id
_entity.type
_entity.pdbx_description
1 polymer ?
#
loop_
_entity_poly.entity_id
_entity_poly.type
_entity_poly.pdbx_seq_one_letter_code
_entity_poly.pdbx_strand_id
1 'polypeptide(L)'
;MIKLVVFDLDNVIIDGEAIDEIGKLANVEEDIAEITEKAMQGEIDFETSIKDRVQLLEGTSIEDIEKVADDLPLMNGACKTIECLKEKDVDVAIISGSFDVVAEKVSDKLGVETFYTNSFTVEDGKLTGEVTGPLVSGSKLDVLKDHVEEAGITLDEVVAVGDGANDISMIESAGCGIAFNAKDSVKEIADIVVDGKDLCKVLDEILNQLTTEEDEAVDDEETEEAVEASEEVEEAAEDAVEEAEETTEETEEASEEAAEDKKEDKKELPKSEFVLADTMEGVRKQKDEKEAEISKVADEREEFNKIAKEQRKIRDELNASLKENLNKAIEFRNQRNEINKEVETAKKARNEANNKIKTLEWSSGKRDKIKIENEIKKIDKIIETRVLDIKKENQLVKNANDLRKQLMEIHEDESVKTEAQELKKVSEEEHEKVIELSEKAQEAHEEMLTYFRKTDDIRTAADEAHKKFIEARKNASAKHEEFKAILSDIHVINKKLGSNKPKKRRNDNKGGAGANKNREERERAEEIFAKFKQGGKVSTEEILLLQKYNIG
;
A
#
# COMPACT_ATOMS: atom_id res chain seq x y z
N MET A 1 -13.89 -16.05 -11.27
CA MET A 1 -14.90 -15.01 -11.58
C MET A 1 -15.53 -14.53 -10.29
N ILE A 2 -15.43 -13.23 -10.01
CA ILE A 2 -16.06 -12.61 -8.84
C ILE A 2 -17.58 -12.75 -8.95
N LYS A 3 -18.20 -13.26 -7.88
CA LYS A 3 -19.66 -13.48 -7.80
C LYS A 3 -20.33 -12.62 -6.74
N LEU A 4 -19.59 -12.17 -5.73
CA LEU A 4 -20.12 -11.40 -4.61
C LEU A 4 -19.20 -10.23 -4.29
N VAL A 5 -19.79 -9.05 -4.10
CA VAL A 5 -19.11 -7.90 -3.50
C VAL A 5 -19.76 -7.57 -2.16
N VAL A 6 -18.95 -7.51 -1.12
CA VAL A 6 -19.37 -7.15 0.23
C VAL A 6 -18.81 -5.79 0.60
N PHE A 7 -19.69 -4.91 1.09
CA PHE A 7 -19.33 -3.57 1.53
C PHE A 7 -19.58 -3.40 3.03
N ASP A 8 -18.72 -2.64 3.70
CA ASP A 8 -19.13 -1.95 4.92
C ASP A 8 -20.18 -0.86 4.60
N LEU A 9 -20.90 -0.43 5.63
CA LEU A 9 -21.89 0.63 5.59
C LEU A 9 -21.27 1.98 5.95
N ASP A 10 -20.82 2.14 7.20
CA ASP A 10 -20.27 3.38 7.73
C ASP A 10 -18.95 3.72 7.03
N ASN A 11 -18.73 4.99 6.67
CA ASN A 11 -17.58 5.50 5.90
C ASN A 11 -17.30 4.84 4.52
N VAL A 12 -18.08 3.85 4.09
CA VAL A 12 -17.95 3.18 2.79
C VAL A 12 -19.17 3.46 1.90
N ILE A 13 -20.35 2.96 2.25
CA ILE A 13 -21.59 3.27 1.53
C ILE A 13 -22.19 4.60 2.00
N ILE A 14 -22.07 4.92 3.29
CA ILE A 14 -22.51 6.17 3.89
C ILE A 14 -21.28 7.07 4.09
N ASP A 15 -21.42 8.37 3.84
CA ASP A 15 -20.38 9.35 4.16
C ASP A 15 -20.51 9.82 5.62
N GLY A 16 -20.11 8.94 6.55
CA GLY A 16 -20.09 9.18 8.00
C GLY A 16 -20.38 7.92 8.82
N GLU A 17 -20.39 8.07 10.14
CA GLU A 17 -20.80 7.02 11.08
C GLU A 17 -22.23 7.23 11.57
N ALA A 18 -23.08 6.22 11.41
CA ALA A 18 -24.49 6.32 11.77
C ALA A 18 -24.71 6.54 13.29
N ILE A 19 -23.88 5.92 14.12
CA ILE A 19 -24.00 6.04 15.58
C ILE A 19 -23.72 7.47 16.09
N ASP A 20 -22.82 8.20 15.41
CA ASP A 20 -22.49 9.57 15.77
C ASP A 20 -23.64 10.53 15.43
N GLU A 21 -24.30 10.33 14.29
CA GLU A 21 -25.48 11.11 13.91
C GLU A 21 -26.68 10.83 14.83
N ILE A 22 -26.85 9.58 15.27
CA ILE A 22 -27.84 9.24 16.31
C ILE A 22 -27.45 9.85 17.67
N GLY A 23 -26.15 9.87 17.99
CA GLY A 23 -25.60 10.51 19.18
C GLY A 23 -25.91 12.01 19.26
N LYS A 24 -25.84 12.71 18.13
CA LYS A 24 -26.24 14.13 18.01
C LYS A 24 -27.71 14.33 18.33
N LEU A 25 -28.58 13.45 17.81
CA LEU A 25 -30.02 13.47 18.10
C LEU A 25 -30.28 13.28 19.62
N ALA A 26 -29.53 12.39 20.26
CA ALA A 26 -29.63 12.10 21.69
C ALA A 26 -28.86 13.09 22.60
N ASN A 27 -28.09 14.02 22.03
CA ASN A 27 -27.20 14.95 22.73
C ASN A 27 -26.10 14.27 23.58
N VAL A 28 -25.58 13.13 23.10
CA VAL A 28 -24.51 12.34 23.75
C VAL A 28 -23.30 12.14 22.82
N GLU A 29 -23.16 12.98 21.81
CA GLU A 29 -22.04 13.00 20.85
C GLU A 29 -20.67 12.94 21.55
N GLU A 30 -20.45 13.80 22.55
CA GLU A 30 -19.15 13.90 23.24
C GLU A 30 -18.81 12.60 23.99
N ASP A 31 -19.81 11.98 24.64
CA ASP A 31 -19.64 10.73 25.39
C ASP A 31 -19.38 9.55 24.45
N ILE A 32 -20.06 9.50 23.29
CA ILE A 32 -19.83 8.49 22.25
C ILE A 32 -18.40 8.63 21.69
N ALA A 33 -17.97 9.85 21.38
CA ALA A 33 -16.62 10.10 20.88
C ALA A 33 -15.54 9.65 21.88
N GLU A 34 -15.74 9.87 23.18
CA GLU A 34 -14.81 9.39 24.21
C GLU A 34 -14.68 7.85 24.22
N ILE A 35 -15.79 7.13 24.06
CA ILE A 35 -15.78 5.66 24.01
C ILE A 35 -15.14 5.16 22.71
N THR A 36 -15.42 5.81 21.58
CA THR A 36 -14.82 5.49 20.27
C THR A 36 -13.30 5.67 20.32
N GLU A 37 -12.81 6.76 20.91
CA GLU A 37 -11.38 7.03 21.08
C GLU A 37 -10.70 5.93 21.92
N LYS A 38 -11.31 5.51 23.04
CA LYS A 38 -10.79 4.42 23.88
C LYS A 38 -10.74 3.08 23.13
N ALA A 39 -11.75 2.80 22.31
CA ALA A 39 -11.77 1.60 21.48
C ALA A 39 -10.67 1.63 20.41
N MET A 40 -10.46 2.77 19.75
CA MET A 40 -9.38 2.95 18.77
C MET A 40 -7.98 2.85 19.39
N GLN A 41 -7.83 3.26 20.65
CA GLN A 41 -6.59 3.09 21.42
C GLN A 41 -6.39 1.65 21.94
N GLY A 42 -7.37 0.76 21.73
CA GLY A 42 -7.34 -0.62 22.20
C GLY A 42 -7.55 -0.78 23.70
N GLU A 43 -8.04 0.26 24.40
CA GLU A 43 -8.34 0.20 25.84
C GLU A 43 -9.56 -0.66 26.15
N ILE A 44 -10.52 -0.70 25.22
CA ILE A 44 -11.74 -1.52 25.28
C ILE A 44 -11.92 -2.29 23.97
N ASP A 45 -12.51 -3.48 24.04
CA ASP A 45 -12.82 -4.29 22.85
C ASP A 45 -14.07 -3.77 22.13
N PHE A 46 -14.27 -4.23 20.88
CA PHE A 46 -15.39 -3.79 20.04
C PHE A 46 -16.76 -4.09 20.69
N GLU A 47 -16.92 -5.29 21.27
CA GLU A 47 -18.16 -5.71 21.92
C GLU A 47 -18.53 -4.77 23.09
N THR A 48 -17.55 -4.41 23.92
CA THR A 48 -17.76 -3.47 25.04
C THR A 48 -18.03 -2.06 24.50
N SER A 49 -17.26 -1.61 23.52
CA SER A 49 -17.41 -0.29 22.90
C SER A 49 -18.80 -0.08 22.29
N ILE A 50 -19.32 -1.04 21.52
CA ILE A 50 -20.64 -0.91 20.91
C ILE A 50 -21.75 -0.92 21.97
N LYS A 51 -21.65 -1.79 22.99
CA LYS A 51 -22.62 -1.83 24.09
C LYS A 51 -22.64 -0.53 24.89
N ASP A 52 -21.48 0.01 25.23
CA ASP A 52 -21.38 1.25 26.00
C ASP A 52 -21.92 2.45 25.19
N ARG A 53 -21.61 2.55 23.89
CA ARG A 53 -22.16 3.60 23.01
C ARG A 53 -23.67 3.50 22.86
N VAL A 54 -24.21 2.29 22.68
CA VAL A 54 -25.67 2.09 22.54
C VAL A 54 -26.40 2.36 23.85
N GLN A 55 -25.80 2.06 25.00
CA GLN A 55 -26.38 2.36 26.31
C GLN A 55 -26.64 3.87 26.49
N LEU A 56 -25.78 4.74 25.95
CA LEU A 56 -25.97 6.19 25.99
C LEU A 56 -27.20 6.66 25.20
N LEU A 57 -27.67 5.86 24.25
CA LEU A 57 -28.83 6.18 23.40
C LEU A 57 -30.15 5.75 24.04
N GLU A 58 -30.14 5.19 25.25
CA GLU A 58 -31.35 4.75 25.97
C GLU A 58 -32.41 5.88 26.05
N GLY A 59 -33.65 5.54 25.70
CA GLY A 59 -34.79 6.45 25.71
C GLY A 59 -34.97 7.28 24.43
N THR A 60 -34.06 7.17 23.47
CA THR A 60 -34.18 7.79 22.14
C THR A 60 -35.31 7.13 21.34
N SER A 61 -36.11 7.94 20.63
CA SER A 61 -37.24 7.46 19.83
C SER A 61 -36.77 6.78 18.55
N ILE A 62 -37.29 5.58 18.27
CA ILE A 62 -36.98 4.86 17.03
C ILE A 62 -37.41 5.64 15.78
N GLU A 63 -38.56 6.33 15.84
CA GLU A 63 -39.06 7.15 14.73
C GLU A 63 -38.16 8.36 14.42
N ASP A 64 -37.42 8.87 15.42
CA ASP A 64 -36.49 9.97 15.19
C ASP A 64 -35.16 9.45 14.63
N ILE A 65 -34.73 8.25 15.03
CA ILE A 65 -33.58 7.55 14.43
C ILE A 65 -33.84 7.24 12.96
N GLU A 66 -35.03 6.75 12.61
CA GLU A 66 -35.42 6.50 11.22
C GLU A 66 -35.32 7.76 10.34
N LYS A 67 -35.68 8.94 10.88
CA LYS A 67 -35.52 10.22 10.16
C LYS A 67 -34.06 10.57 9.94
N VAL A 68 -33.21 10.36 10.94
CA VAL A 68 -31.76 10.56 10.80
C VAL A 68 -31.21 9.63 9.72
N ALA A 69 -31.61 8.35 9.73
CA ALA A 69 -31.22 7.38 8.69
C ALA A 69 -31.67 7.78 7.28
N ASP A 70 -32.85 8.39 7.15
CA ASP A 70 -33.35 8.92 5.86
C ASP A 70 -32.47 10.07 5.33
N ASP A 71 -31.90 10.89 6.22
CA ASP A 71 -31.10 12.07 5.88
C ASP A 71 -29.59 11.77 5.73
N LEU A 72 -29.12 10.56 6.07
CA LEU A 72 -27.71 10.19 5.94
C LEU A 72 -27.23 10.28 4.48
N PRO A 73 -26.12 11.00 4.22
CA PRO A 73 -25.58 11.14 2.88
C PRO A 73 -24.94 9.83 2.42
N LEU A 74 -25.32 9.37 1.23
CA LEU A 74 -24.61 8.28 0.58
C LEU A 74 -23.24 8.74 0.07
N MET A 75 -22.27 7.85 0.11
CA MET A 75 -20.95 8.07 -0.47
C MET A 75 -21.09 8.41 -1.95
N ASN A 76 -20.28 9.37 -2.41
CA ASN A 76 -20.27 9.72 -3.82
C ASN A 76 -19.95 8.46 -4.65
N GLY A 77 -20.76 8.19 -5.67
CA GLY A 77 -20.66 6.99 -6.50
C GLY A 77 -21.41 5.75 -6.00
N ALA A 78 -21.89 5.69 -4.75
CA ALA A 78 -22.49 4.47 -4.17
C ALA A 78 -23.64 3.88 -5.00
N CYS A 79 -24.63 4.70 -5.39
CA CYS A 79 -25.75 4.25 -6.22
C CYS A 79 -25.25 3.68 -7.56
N LYS A 80 -24.34 4.40 -8.22
CA LYS A 80 -23.82 4.02 -9.54
C LYS A 80 -23.01 2.72 -9.47
N THR A 81 -22.18 2.57 -8.44
CA THR A 81 -21.39 1.36 -8.19
C THR A 81 -22.29 0.15 -8.05
N ILE A 82 -23.29 0.22 -7.17
CA ILE A 82 -24.19 -0.91 -6.90
C ILE A 82 -25.09 -1.23 -8.12
N GLU A 83 -25.59 -0.21 -8.81
CA GLU A 83 -26.35 -0.42 -10.06
C GLU A 83 -25.52 -1.16 -11.11
N CYS A 84 -24.26 -0.74 -11.32
CA CYS A 84 -23.36 -1.37 -12.28
C CYS A 84 -23.02 -2.83 -11.92
N LEU A 85 -22.77 -3.11 -10.64
CA LEU A 85 -22.50 -4.48 -10.17
C LEU A 85 -23.69 -5.41 -10.42
N LYS A 86 -24.92 -4.94 -10.19
CA LYS A 86 -26.15 -5.68 -10.49
C LYS A 86 -26.35 -5.91 -11.98
N GLU A 87 -26.05 -4.92 -12.81
CA GLU A 87 -26.11 -5.06 -14.28
C GLU A 87 -25.12 -6.11 -14.80
N LYS A 88 -24.07 -6.41 -14.03
CA LYS A 88 -23.07 -7.44 -14.30
C LYS A 88 -23.39 -8.80 -13.66
N ASP A 89 -24.59 -8.98 -13.13
CA ASP A 89 -25.03 -10.20 -12.43
C ASP A 89 -24.10 -10.58 -11.24
N VAL A 90 -23.50 -9.58 -10.58
CA VAL A 90 -22.71 -9.75 -9.36
C VAL A 90 -23.58 -9.46 -8.14
N ASP A 91 -23.62 -10.40 -7.20
CA ASP A 91 -24.36 -10.23 -5.95
C ASP A 91 -23.70 -9.17 -5.07
N VAL A 92 -24.52 -8.41 -4.35
CA VAL A 92 -24.05 -7.35 -3.44
C VAL A 92 -24.62 -7.60 -2.06
N ALA A 93 -23.75 -7.61 -1.05
CA ALA A 93 -24.14 -7.69 0.34
C ALA A 93 -23.51 -6.56 1.18
N ILE A 94 -24.17 -6.20 2.27
CA ILE A 94 -23.64 -5.24 3.25
C ILE A 94 -23.37 -5.98 4.56
N ILE A 95 -22.15 -5.88 5.10
CA ILE A 95 -21.82 -6.44 6.42
C ILE A 95 -21.24 -5.32 7.28
N SER A 96 -21.99 -4.89 8.29
CA SER A 96 -21.61 -3.72 9.09
C SER A 96 -21.94 -3.82 10.57
N GLY A 97 -21.03 -3.32 11.41
CA GLY A 97 -21.28 -3.19 12.85
C GLY A 97 -22.35 -2.15 13.21
N SER A 98 -22.89 -1.45 12.21
CA SER A 98 -24.00 -0.50 12.31
C SER A 98 -25.33 -1.19 12.64
N PHE A 99 -26.44 -0.47 12.44
CA PHE A 99 -27.77 -0.88 12.88
C PHE A 99 -28.74 -1.17 11.72
N ASP A 100 -29.60 -2.16 11.92
CA ASP A 100 -30.67 -2.57 10.99
C ASP A 100 -31.53 -1.42 10.50
N VAL A 101 -31.96 -0.54 11.39
CA VAL A 101 -32.77 0.65 11.05
C VAL A 101 -32.10 1.55 10.01
N VAL A 102 -30.76 1.60 10.01
CA VAL A 102 -29.97 2.40 9.06
C VAL A 102 -29.74 1.61 7.78
N ALA A 103 -29.33 0.34 7.91
CA ALA A 103 -29.07 -0.54 6.79
C ALA A 103 -30.31 -0.76 5.93
N GLU A 104 -31.50 -0.90 6.52
CA GLU A 104 -32.77 -1.02 5.78
C GLU A 104 -33.01 0.19 4.88
N LYS A 105 -32.84 1.41 5.40
CA LYS A 105 -33.04 2.64 4.62
C LYS A 105 -32.04 2.79 3.48
N VAL A 106 -30.79 2.45 3.74
CA VAL A 106 -29.74 2.51 2.72
C VAL A 106 -29.93 1.41 1.68
N SER A 107 -30.29 0.21 2.11
CA SER A 107 -30.60 -0.93 1.26
C SER A 107 -31.79 -0.63 0.34
N ASP A 108 -32.85 -0.01 0.85
CA ASP A 108 -34.01 0.43 0.05
C ASP A 108 -33.61 1.45 -1.02
N LYS A 109 -32.74 2.41 -0.69
CA LYS A 109 -32.24 3.44 -1.63
C LYS A 109 -31.39 2.83 -2.75
N LEU A 110 -30.61 1.79 -2.43
CA LEU A 110 -29.64 1.15 -3.33
C LEU A 110 -30.19 -0.13 -3.99
N GLY A 111 -31.37 -0.58 -3.55
CA GLY A 111 -32.02 -1.83 -3.92
C GLY A 111 -31.26 -3.10 -3.50
N VAL A 112 -30.41 -3.03 -2.47
CA VAL A 112 -29.61 -4.19 -2.01
C VAL A 112 -30.48 -5.07 -1.12
N GLU A 113 -30.57 -6.37 -1.40
CA GLU A 113 -31.50 -7.26 -0.68
C GLU A 113 -30.86 -7.97 0.51
N THR A 114 -29.52 -8.02 0.57
CA THR A 114 -28.78 -8.74 1.62
C THR A 114 -27.94 -7.79 2.44
N PHE A 115 -28.25 -7.69 3.74
CA PHE A 115 -27.44 -6.97 4.71
C PHE A 115 -27.42 -7.69 6.06
N TYR A 116 -26.31 -7.55 6.77
CA TYR A 116 -26.09 -8.11 8.10
C TYR A 116 -25.56 -7.02 9.02
N THR A 117 -26.33 -6.72 10.06
CA THR A 117 -26.03 -5.65 11.01
C THR A 117 -26.36 -6.05 12.44
N ASN A 118 -26.03 -5.17 13.37
CA ASN A 118 -26.60 -5.22 14.71
C ASN A 118 -28.03 -4.64 14.71
N SER A 119 -28.77 -4.90 15.78
CA SER A 119 -30.13 -4.47 15.99
C SER A 119 -30.29 -3.84 17.36
N PHE A 120 -30.95 -2.69 17.41
CA PHE A 120 -31.35 -2.09 18.67
C PHE A 120 -32.49 -2.88 19.32
N THR A 121 -32.46 -2.97 20.65
CA THR A 121 -33.63 -3.43 21.40
C THR A 121 -34.56 -2.25 21.67
N VAL A 122 -35.83 -2.37 21.27
CA VAL A 122 -36.82 -1.30 21.34
C VAL A 122 -38.00 -1.72 22.21
N GLU A 123 -38.37 -0.90 23.19
CA GLU A 123 -39.57 -1.04 24.00
C GLU A 123 -40.38 0.27 23.98
N ASP A 124 -41.70 0.18 23.80
CA ASP A 124 -42.61 1.33 23.71
C ASP A 124 -42.16 2.43 22.72
N GLY A 125 -41.54 2.02 21.60
CA GLY A 125 -41.04 2.93 20.55
C GLY A 125 -39.74 3.65 20.90
N LYS A 126 -39.03 3.20 21.95
CA LYS A 126 -37.77 3.79 22.41
C LYS A 126 -36.68 2.76 22.59
N LEU A 127 -35.44 3.17 22.41
CA LEU A 127 -34.28 2.30 22.66
C LEU A 127 -34.15 1.96 24.14
N THR A 128 -33.89 0.70 24.47
CA THR A 128 -33.60 0.25 25.84
C THR A 128 -32.14 0.43 26.25
N GLY A 129 -31.27 0.74 25.29
CA GLY A 129 -29.81 0.77 25.47
C GLY A 129 -29.12 -0.58 25.25
N GLU A 130 -29.88 -1.64 24.92
CA GLU A 130 -29.31 -2.95 24.59
C GLU A 130 -29.16 -3.15 23.07
N VAL A 131 -28.04 -3.75 22.65
CA VAL A 131 -27.74 -4.12 21.26
C VAL A 131 -27.60 -5.63 21.12
N THR A 132 -28.16 -6.17 20.04
CA THR A 132 -28.05 -7.60 19.68
C THR A 132 -27.63 -7.74 18.23
N GLY A 133 -27.18 -8.92 17.82
CA GLY A 133 -26.81 -9.18 16.43
C GLY A 133 -25.56 -10.05 16.31
N PRO A 134 -25.32 -10.59 15.10
CA PRO A 134 -24.18 -11.48 14.86
C PRO A 134 -22.84 -10.77 15.02
N LEU A 135 -22.78 -9.45 14.81
CA LEU A 135 -21.57 -8.65 14.85
C LEU A 135 -21.26 -8.05 16.23
N VAL A 136 -22.13 -8.25 17.23
CA VAL A 136 -21.84 -7.86 18.62
C VAL A 136 -20.77 -8.77 19.22
N SER A 137 -20.92 -10.09 19.04
CA SER A 137 -20.02 -11.11 19.60
C SER A 137 -19.20 -11.88 18.55
N GLY A 138 -19.53 -11.74 17.27
CA GLY A 138 -18.82 -12.34 16.14
C GLY A 138 -18.06 -11.31 15.31
N SER A 139 -17.35 -11.78 14.29
CA SER A 139 -16.64 -10.94 13.33
C SER A 139 -17.41 -10.81 12.01
N LYS A 140 -17.08 -9.78 11.22
CA LYS A 140 -17.60 -9.66 9.84
C LYS A 140 -17.23 -10.86 8.98
N LEU A 141 -16.06 -11.47 9.23
CA LEU A 141 -15.62 -12.67 8.55
C LEU A 141 -16.53 -13.88 8.84
N ASP A 142 -17.00 -14.05 10.08
CA ASP A 142 -17.88 -15.17 10.42
C ASP A 142 -19.19 -15.07 9.64
N VAL A 143 -19.78 -13.87 9.60
CA VAL A 143 -21.00 -13.59 8.81
C VAL A 143 -20.76 -13.81 7.32
N LEU A 144 -19.62 -13.35 6.79
CA LEU A 144 -19.25 -13.57 5.40
C LEU A 144 -19.17 -15.06 5.07
N LYS A 145 -18.51 -15.85 5.93
CA LYS A 145 -18.37 -17.30 5.75
C LYS A 145 -19.70 -18.02 5.72
N ASP A 146 -20.59 -17.68 6.65
CA ASP A 146 -21.94 -18.24 6.69
C ASP A 146 -22.71 -17.89 5.41
N HIS A 147 -22.62 -16.64 4.94
CA HIS A 147 -23.30 -16.20 3.72
C HIS A 147 -22.78 -16.90 2.45
N VAL A 148 -21.46 -16.99 2.26
CA VAL A 148 -20.89 -17.63 1.06
C VAL A 148 -21.13 -19.15 1.06
N GLU A 149 -21.16 -19.79 2.23
CA GLU A 149 -21.52 -21.21 2.35
C GLU A 149 -22.99 -21.44 1.93
N GLU A 150 -23.90 -20.57 2.34
CA GLU A 150 -25.32 -20.63 1.93
C GLU A 150 -25.52 -20.35 0.44
N ALA A 151 -24.75 -19.40 -0.13
CA ALA A 151 -24.82 -19.01 -1.53
C ALA A 151 -24.09 -20.00 -2.47
N GLY A 152 -23.26 -20.90 -1.93
CA GLY A 152 -22.42 -21.80 -2.73
C GLY A 152 -21.28 -21.08 -3.44
N ILE A 153 -20.79 -20.00 -2.84
CA ILE A 153 -19.69 -19.14 -3.31
C ILE A 153 -18.45 -19.47 -2.47
N THR A 154 -17.26 -19.41 -3.06
CA THR A 154 -15.99 -19.50 -2.29
C THR A 154 -15.46 -18.12 -1.96
N LEU A 155 -14.70 -17.98 -0.87
CA LEU A 155 -14.10 -16.69 -0.50
C LEU A 155 -13.23 -16.07 -1.61
N ASP A 156 -12.57 -16.91 -2.43
CA ASP A 156 -11.78 -16.47 -3.60
C ASP A 156 -12.64 -15.78 -4.69
N GLU A 157 -13.96 -15.98 -4.69
CA GLU A 157 -14.92 -15.35 -5.61
C GLU A 157 -15.56 -14.08 -5.01
N VAL A 158 -15.05 -13.60 -3.88
CA VAL A 158 -15.57 -12.45 -3.14
C VAL A 158 -14.63 -11.26 -3.22
N VAL A 159 -15.19 -10.08 -3.45
CA VAL A 159 -14.53 -8.80 -3.17
C VAL A 159 -15.07 -8.23 -1.86
N ALA A 160 -14.18 -7.81 -0.95
CA ALA A 160 -14.56 -7.16 0.31
C ALA A 160 -14.05 -5.73 0.37
N VAL A 161 -14.93 -4.77 0.67
CA VAL A 161 -14.61 -3.33 0.72
C VAL A 161 -14.86 -2.79 2.13
N GLY A 162 -13.84 -2.19 2.73
CA GLY A 162 -13.92 -1.64 4.09
C GLY A 162 -12.95 -0.48 4.33
N ASP A 163 -13.14 0.24 5.43
CA ASP A 163 -12.31 1.39 5.83
C ASP A 163 -11.62 1.19 7.20
N GLY A 164 -12.18 0.32 8.04
CA GLY A 164 -11.89 0.23 9.45
C GLY A 164 -11.16 -1.04 9.88
N ALA A 165 -10.59 -1.02 11.09
CA ALA A 165 -9.88 -2.17 11.65
C ALA A 165 -10.81 -3.39 11.90
N ASN A 166 -12.10 -3.15 12.07
CA ASN A 166 -13.17 -4.16 12.12
C ASN A 166 -13.35 -4.93 10.80
N ASP A 167 -12.91 -4.36 9.67
CA ASP A 167 -13.00 -4.98 8.35
C ASP A 167 -11.81 -5.87 8.01
N ILE A 168 -10.68 -5.71 8.71
CA ILE A 168 -9.41 -6.40 8.39
C ILE A 168 -9.62 -7.90 8.16
N SER A 169 -10.30 -8.58 9.08
CA SER A 169 -10.54 -10.03 8.96
C SER A 169 -11.35 -10.43 7.73
N MET A 170 -12.28 -9.58 7.29
CA MET A 170 -13.12 -9.80 6.12
C MET A 170 -12.33 -9.51 4.83
N ILE A 171 -11.59 -8.40 4.80
CA ILE A 171 -10.74 -7.96 3.69
C ILE A 171 -9.63 -8.98 3.43
N GLU A 172 -8.90 -9.39 4.46
CA GLU A 172 -7.77 -10.33 4.35
C GLU A 172 -8.18 -11.74 3.88
N SER A 173 -9.45 -12.12 4.12
CA SER A 173 -9.93 -13.45 3.77
C SER A 173 -10.65 -13.52 2.42
N ALA A 174 -11.02 -12.38 1.83
CA ALA A 174 -11.68 -12.33 0.53
C ALA A 174 -10.67 -12.57 -0.60
N GLY A 175 -11.15 -13.03 -1.76
CA GLY A 175 -10.30 -13.19 -2.94
C GLY A 175 -9.70 -11.88 -3.43
N CYS A 176 -10.38 -10.76 -3.17
CA CYS A 176 -9.82 -9.42 -3.33
C CYS A 176 -10.35 -8.49 -2.23
N GLY A 177 -9.46 -8.00 -1.38
CA GLY A 177 -9.72 -7.01 -0.36
C GLY A 177 -9.40 -5.59 -0.82
N ILE A 178 -10.37 -4.68 -0.70
CA ILE A 178 -10.23 -3.26 -1.07
C ILE A 178 -10.35 -2.39 0.18
N ALA A 179 -9.29 -1.65 0.47
CA ALA A 179 -9.26 -0.60 1.47
C ALA A 179 -9.78 0.71 0.84
N PHE A 180 -10.96 1.17 1.25
CA PHE A 180 -11.57 2.40 0.72
C PHE A 180 -11.43 3.55 1.71
N ASN A 181 -10.65 4.58 1.35
CA ASN A 181 -10.34 5.74 2.18
C ASN A 181 -10.00 5.35 3.64
N ALA A 182 -9.29 4.23 3.77
CA ALA A 182 -9.17 3.48 5.00
C ALA A 182 -8.05 4.00 5.92
N LYS A 183 -8.02 3.51 7.16
CA LYS A 183 -6.89 3.73 8.08
C LYS A 183 -5.66 2.92 7.64
N ASP A 184 -4.47 3.39 8.01
CA ASP A 184 -3.20 2.76 7.60
C ASP A 184 -3.14 1.26 7.92
N SER A 185 -3.68 0.85 9.08
CA SER A 185 -3.75 -0.57 9.48
C SER A 185 -4.51 -1.46 8.51
N VAL A 186 -5.49 -0.90 7.77
CA VAL A 186 -6.29 -1.64 6.78
C VAL A 186 -5.58 -1.61 5.43
N LYS A 187 -4.99 -0.46 5.07
CA LYS A 187 -4.21 -0.28 3.84
C LYS A 187 -3.02 -1.23 3.75
N GLU A 188 -2.39 -1.57 4.88
CA GLU A 188 -1.26 -2.50 4.93
C GLU A 188 -1.64 -3.96 4.58
N ILE A 189 -2.93 -4.30 4.63
CA ILE A 189 -3.43 -5.67 4.52
C ILE A 189 -4.27 -5.88 3.25
N ALA A 190 -4.95 -4.85 2.77
CA ALA A 190 -5.76 -4.91 1.56
C ALA A 190 -4.92 -5.10 0.29
N ASP A 191 -5.46 -5.83 -0.67
CA ASP A 191 -4.84 -6.03 -1.99
C ASP A 191 -4.85 -4.73 -2.81
N ILE A 192 -5.92 -3.95 -2.66
CA ILE A 192 -6.12 -2.69 -3.39
C ILE A 192 -6.43 -1.57 -2.41
N VAL A 193 -5.80 -0.41 -2.59
CA VAL A 193 -6.05 0.79 -1.79
C VAL A 193 -6.65 1.87 -2.68
N VAL A 194 -7.86 2.31 -2.35
CA VAL A 194 -8.57 3.36 -3.06
C VAL A 194 -8.70 4.58 -2.16
N ASP A 195 -7.97 5.65 -2.49
CA ASP A 195 -8.03 6.91 -1.75
C ASP A 195 -9.04 7.92 -2.31
N GLY A 196 -9.64 8.66 -1.37
CA GLY A 196 -10.67 9.66 -1.63
C GLY A 196 -12.09 9.13 -1.49
N LYS A 197 -13.05 10.05 -1.40
CA LYS A 197 -14.47 9.75 -1.18
C LYS A 197 -15.23 9.57 -2.50
N ASP A 198 -14.85 8.58 -3.30
CA ASP A 198 -15.56 8.24 -4.53
C ASP A 198 -15.56 6.72 -4.79
N LEU A 199 -16.72 6.10 -4.54
CA LEU A 199 -16.93 4.66 -4.69
C LEU A 199 -16.94 4.21 -6.17
N CYS A 200 -16.98 5.13 -7.14
CA CYS A 200 -16.82 4.77 -8.55
C CYS A 200 -15.42 4.20 -8.83
N LYS A 201 -14.39 4.65 -8.09
CA LYS A 201 -13.04 4.10 -8.26
C LYS A 201 -12.96 2.65 -7.83
N VAL A 202 -13.67 2.28 -6.77
CA VAL A 202 -13.79 0.88 -6.32
C VAL A 202 -14.47 0.04 -7.39
N LEU A 203 -15.50 0.58 -8.05
CA LEU A 203 -16.14 -0.10 -9.19
C LEU A 203 -15.14 -0.38 -10.31
N ASP A 204 -14.31 0.60 -10.69
CA ASP A 204 -13.34 0.43 -11.76
C ASP A 204 -12.36 -0.72 -11.46
N GLU A 205 -11.88 -0.82 -10.21
CA GLU A 205 -11.02 -1.92 -9.78
C GLU A 205 -11.74 -3.28 -9.78
N ILE A 206 -12.99 -3.34 -9.33
CA ILE A 206 -13.80 -4.58 -9.39
C ILE A 206 -14.00 -5.02 -10.85
N LEU A 207 -14.25 -4.07 -11.76
CA LEU A 207 -14.42 -4.37 -13.18
C LEU A 207 -13.13 -4.90 -13.81
N ASN A 208 -11.97 -4.37 -13.43
CA ASN A 208 -10.68 -4.88 -13.88
C ASN A 208 -10.51 -6.37 -13.52
N GLN A 209 -10.89 -6.76 -12.29
CA GLN A 209 -10.86 -8.15 -11.83
C GLN A 209 -11.84 -9.07 -12.57
N LEU A 210 -12.93 -8.52 -13.12
CA LEU A 210 -13.86 -9.30 -13.94
C LEU A 210 -13.36 -9.50 -15.38
N THR A 211 -12.54 -8.58 -15.91
CA THR A 211 -12.06 -8.62 -17.31
C THR A 211 -10.81 -9.48 -17.53
N THR A 212 -9.93 -9.60 -16.53
CA THR A 212 -8.69 -10.39 -16.63
C THR A 212 -8.91 -11.88 -16.87
N GLU A 213 -10.10 -12.41 -16.57
CA GLU A 213 -10.42 -13.84 -16.78
C GLU A 213 -11.03 -14.16 -18.16
N GLU A 214 -11.54 -13.18 -18.92
CA GLU A 214 -12.13 -13.45 -20.25
C GLU A 214 -11.07 -13.72 -21.33
N ASP A 215 -9.84 -13.23 -21.15
CA ASP A 215 -8.74 -13.42 -22.09
C ASP A 215 -8.04 -14.80 -21.94
N GLU A 216 -8.17 -15.49 -20.80
CA GLU A 216 -7.56 -16.81 -20.59
C GLU A 216 -8.33 -17.97 -21.25
N ALA A 217 -9.61 -17.79 -21.61
CA ALA A 217 -10.46 -18.86 -22.13
C ALA A 217 -10.34 -19.14 -23.64
N VAL A 218 -9.50 -18.39 -24.38
CA VAL A 218 -9.41 -18.46 -25.86
C VAL A 218 -8.20 -19.29 -26.36
N ASP A 219 -7.23 -19.63 -25.51
CA ASP A 219 -5.95 -20.21 -25.94
C ASP A 219 -5.87 -21.76 -25.94
N ASP A 220 -6.98 -22.47 -25.67
CA ASP A 220 -7.00 -23.92 -25.45
C ASP A 220 -7.01 -24.80 -26.73
N GLU A 221 -6.80 -24.25 -27.94
CA GLU A 221 -6.89 -25.03 -29.21
C GLU A 221 -5.58 -25.34 -29.96
N GLU A 222 -4.39 -24.91 -29.53
CA GLU A 222 -3.13 -25.36 -30.15
C GLU A 222 -2.05 -25.75 -29.13
N THR A 223 -2.07 -27.02 -28.72
CA THR A 223 -0.93 -27.65 -28.03
C THR A 223 -0.21 -28.66 -28.94
N GLU A 224 1.11 -28.74 -28.75
CA GLU A 224 2.10 -29.69 -29.31
C GLU A 224 2.95 -29.25 -30.53
N GLU A 225 3.86 -28.28 -30.32
CA GLU A 225 5.30 -28.43 -30.66
C GLU A 225 6.19 -27.34 -30.02
N ALA A 226 6.39 -27.38 -28.69
CA ALA A 226 7.58 -26.84 -28.01
C ALA A 226 7.62 -27.30 -26.55
N VAL A 227 8.20 -28.48 -26.32
CA VAL A 227 8.66 -28.93 -25.00
C VAL A 227 10.10 -28.42 -24.84
N GLU A 228 10.27 -27.36 -24.06
CA GLU A 228 11.46 -26.83 -23.37
C GLU A 228 11.42 -25.30 -23.37
N ALA A 229 10.71 -24.73 -22.39
CA ALA A 229 10.98 -23.43 -21.77
C ALA A 229 10.05 -23.29 -20.56
N SER A 230 10.28 -24.13 -19.55
CA SER A 230 9.73 -23.98 -18.21
C SER A 230 10.83 -23.43 -17.33
N GLU A 231 10.91 -22.11 -17.23
CA GLU A 231 11.47 -21.32 -16.12
C GLU A 231 11.22 -19.83 -16.46
N GLU A 232 11.07 -19.03 -15.40
CA GLU A 232 10.84 -17.57 -15.39
C GLU A 232 9.36 -17.16 -15.36
N VAL A 233 8.82 -17.04 -14.14
CA VAL A 233 8.50 -15.78 -13.41
C VAL A 233 7.92 -16.23 -12.04
N GLU A 234 8.51 -16.17 -10.85
CA GLU A 234 9.75 -15.60 -10.30
C GLU A 234 10.11 -14.16 -10.68
N GLU A 235 9.13 -13.25 -10.76
CA GLU A 235 9.42 -11.81 -10.87
C GLU A 235 8.22 -10.97 -10.40
N ALA A 236 8.05 -10.85 -9.08
CA ALA A 236 7.19 -9.82 -8.45
C ALA A 236 7.76 -9.39 -7.08
N ALA A 237 9.08 -9.51 -6.96
CA ALA A 237 9.90 -8.78 -6.00
C ALA A 237 10.77 -7.71 -6.71
N GLU A 238 10.50 -7.46 -8.00
CA GLU A 238 11.22 -6.49 -8.83
C GLU A 238 10.44 -5.19 -9.11
N ASP A 239 9.14 -5.12 -8.80
CA ASP A 239 8.32 -3.92 -9.01
C ASP A 239 8.68 -2.72 -8.11
N ALA A 240 9.41 -2.94 -7.01
CA ALA A 240 9.95 -1.85 -6.19
C ALA A 240 11.26 -1.25 -6.78
N VAL A 241 11.71 -1.78 -7.91
CA VAL A 241 12.85 -1.28 -8.68
C VAL A 241 12.39 -0.63 -10.00
N GLU A 242 11.19 -0.95 -10.50
CA GLU A 242 10.61 -0.39 -11.72
C GLU A 242 10.00 1.02 -11.56
N GLU A 243 9.44 1.39 -10.39
CA GLU A 243 9.00 2.80 -10.18
C GLU A 243 10.17 3.80 -10.07
N ALA A 244 11.40 3.30 -9.88
CA ALA A 244 12.61 4.11 -9.98
C ALA A 244 13.19 4.16 -11.42
N GLU A 245 12.64 3.35 -12.34
CA GLU A 245 13.00 3.29 -13.76
C GLU A 245 11.96 3.96 -14.68
N GLU A 246 10.68 4.02 -14.32
CA GLU A 246 9.67 4.75 -15.10
C GLU A 246 9.84 6.28 -15.07
N THR A 247 10.46 6.82 -14.01
CA THR A 247 10.87 8.24 -14.01
C THR A 247 12.17 8.49 -14.80
N THR A 248 12.82 7.43 -15.29
CA THR A 248 13.95 7.53 -16.23
C THR A 248 13.54 7.30 -17.68
N GLU A 249 12.55 6.45 -18.00
CA GLU A 249 12.12 6.25 -19.39
C GLU A 249 11.27 7.39 -19.97
N GLU A 250 10.38 8.02 -19.21
CA GLU A 250 9.70 9.25 -19.67
C GLU A 250 10.65 10.45 -19.83
N THR A 251 11.90 10.34 -19.34
CA THR A 251 12.93 11.36 -19.58
C THR A 251 14.01 10.92 -20.57
N GLU A 252 14.06 9.65 -20.98
CA GLU A 252 14.89 9.17 -22.09
C GLU A 252 14.21 9.39 -23.44
N GLU A 253 12.89 9.21 -23.58
CA GLU A 253 12.17 9.60 -24.82
C GLU A 253 12.23 11.12 -25.05
N ALA A 254 12.16 11.93 -23.99
CA ALA A 254 12.39 13.38 -24.08
C ALA A 254 13.86 13.76 -24.34
N SER A 255 14.79 12.81 -24.26
CA SER A 255 16.23 13.00 -24.51
C SER A 255 16.69 12.46 -25.87
N GLU A 256 16.04 11.43 -26.40
CA GLU A 256 16.26 10.91 -27.75
C GLU A 256 15.48 11.70 -28.82
N GLU A 257 14.29 12.22 -28.52
CA GLU A 257 13.63 13.20 -29.41
C GLU A 257 14.45 14.50 -29.56
N ALA A 258 15.31 14.82 -28.59
CA ALA A 258 16.25 15.95 -28.69
C ALA A 258 17.57 15.60 -29.40
N ALA A 259 17.84 14.31 -29.66
CA ALA A 259 19.05 13.82 -30.32
C ALA A 259 18.82 13.41 -31.78
N GLU A 260 17.62 12.94 -32.15
CA GLU A 260 17.24 12.71 -33.56
C GLU A 260 16.92 14.01 -34.32
N ASP A 261 16.55 15.08 -33.62
CA ASP A 261 16.31 16.40 -34.22
C ASP A 261 17.60 17.15 -34.67
N LYS A 262 18.75 16.46 -34.66
CA LYS A 262 20.04 16.99 -35.15
C LYS A 262 20.31 16.72 -36.63
N LYS A 263 19.38 16.09 -37.35
CA LYS A 263 19.56 15.87 -38.79
C LYS A 263 18.61 16.60 -39.71
N GLU A 264 17.70 17.44 -39.24
CA GLU A 264 16.93 18.22 -40.21
C GLU A 264 16.36 19.52 -39.63
N ASP A 265 17.23 20.42 -39.22
CA ASP A 265 16.79 21.80 -39.06
C ASP A 265 17.92 22.80 -39.29
N LYS A 266 17.82 23.51 -40.42
CA LYS A 266 18.42 24.84 -40.56
C LYS A 266 17.67 25.79 -39.61
N LYS A 267 17.85 25.64 -38.30
CA LYS A 267 17.26 26.52 -37.29
C LYS A 267 17.89 27.91 -37.44
N GLU A 268 17.14 28.80 -38.10
CA GLU A 268 17.46 30.22 -38.21
C GLU A 268 17.69 30.80 -36.80
N LEU A 269 18.77 31.57 -36.65
CA LEU A 269 19.02 32.34 -35.43
C LEU A 269 17.82 33.25 -35.14
N PRO A 270 17.44 33.46 -33.86
CA PRO A 270 16.32 34.34 -33.52
C PRO A 270 16.54 35.72 -34.15
N LYS A 271 15.50 36.23 -34.84
CA LYS A 271 15.54 37.53 -35.52
C LYS A 271 15.74 38.62 -34.47
N SER A 272 16.93 39.21 -34.43
CA SER A 272 17.21 40.26 -33.47
C SER A 272 16.74 41.63 -33.99
N GLU A 273 16.09 42.39 -33.12
CA GLU A 273 15.71 43.80 -33.34
C GLU A 273 16.89 44.76 -33.11
N PHE A 274 18.13 44.25 -33.21
CA PHE A 274 19.32 44.97 -32.79
C PHE A 274 19.60 46.20 -33.69
N VAL A 275 19.57 47.39 -33.08
CA VAL A 275 19.83 48.66 -33.77
C VAL A 275 21.34 48.91 -33.83
N LEU A 276 21.88 48.91 -35.04
CA LEU A 276 23.31 49.06 -35.32
C LEU A 276 23.72 50.54 -35.28
N ALA A 277 24.89 50.84 -34.69
CA ALA A 277 25.44 52.20 -34.70
C ALA A 277 25.74 52.72 -36.14
N ASP A 278 25.65 54.04 -36.31
CA ASP A 278 25.82 54.74 -37.59
C ASP A 278 27.29 54.88 -38.03
N THR A 279 28.25 54.71 -37.11
CA THR A 279 29.69 54.83 -37.38
C THR A 279 30.41 53.48 -37.30
N MET A 280 31.36 53.23 -38.21
CA MET A 280 32.13 51.97 -38.27
C MET A 280 32.96 51.68 -37.01
N GLU A 281 33.33 52.72 -36.27
CA GLU A 281 34.04 52.62 -34.98
C GLU A 281 33.08 52.25 -33.83
N GLY A 282 31.83 52.73 -33.88
CA GLY A 282 30.75 52.31 -32.97
C GLY A 282 30.35 50.86 -33.15
N VAL A 283 30.29 50.36 -34.39
CA VAL A 283 29.99 48.94 -34.68
C VAL A 283 31.08 47.99 -34.18
N ARG A 284 32.35 48.43 -34.13
CA ARG A 284 33.44 47.65 -33.54
C ARG A 284 33.38 47.61 -32.02
N LYS A 285 33.06 48.73 -31.36
CA LYS A 285 32.84 48.75 -29.90
C LYS A 285 31.65 47.89 -29.48
N GLN A 286 30.54 47.95 -30.22
CA GLN A 286 29.38 47.07 -30.00
C GLN A 286 29.74 45.59 -30.13
N LYS A 287 30.70 45.26 -30.99
CA LYS A 287 31.21 43.89 -31.13
C LYS A 287 32.03 43.47 -29.93
N ASP A 288 33.00 44.29 -29.51
CA ASP A 288 33.88 43.97 -28.37
C ASP A 288 33.07 43.86 -27.06
N GLU A 289 32.04 44.69 -26.88
CA GLU A 289 31.09 44.62 -25.76
C GLU A 289 30.27 43.32 -25.77
N LYS A 290 29.73 42.93 -26.93
CA LYS A 290 28.96 41.68 -27.08
C LYS A 290 29.84 40.43 -26.96
N GLU A 291 31.09 40.46 -27.43
CA GLU A 291 32.06 39.37 -27.22
C GLU A 291 32.43 39.21 -25.74
N ALA A 292 32.54 40.32 -24.99
CA ALA A 292 32.75 40.26 -23.54
C ALA A 292 31.52 39.75 -22.78
N GLU A 293 30.30 40.08 -23.22
CA GLU A 293 29.06 39.52 -22.69
C GLU A 293 28.95 38.01 -22.93
N ILE A 294 29.36 37.52 -24.11
CA ILE A 294 29.40 36.08 -24.41
C ILE A 294 30.32 35.32 -23.46
N SER A 295 31.53 35.85 -23.20
CA SER A 295 32.47 35.17 -22.31
C SER A 295 31.88 34.97 -20.91
N LYS A 296 31.22 36.00 -20.37
CA LYS A 296 30.59 35.92 -19.04
C LYS A 296 29.43 34.93 -19.00
N VAL A 297 28.55 34.95 -20.00
CA VAL A 297 27.41 34.01 -20.09
C VAL A 297 27.90 32.57 -20.30
N ALA A 298 29.03 32.38 -20.99
CA ALA A 298 29.66 31.06 -21.14
C ALA A 298 30.22 30.53 -19.83
N ASP A 299 30.92 31.37 -19.05
CA ASP A 299 31.46 31.01 -17.74
C ASP A 299 30.32 30.66 -16.76
N GLU A 300 29.27 31.48 -16.69
CA GLU A 300 28.07 31.23 -15.86
C GLU A 300 27.37 29.92 -16.25
N ARG A 301 27.26 29.63 -17.56
CA ARG A 301 26.67 28.37 -18.05
C ARG A 301 27.51 27.16 -17.65
N GLU A 302 28.84 27.27 -17.68
CA GLU A 302 29.73 26.18 -17.27
C GLU A 302 29.63 25.90 -15.77
N GLU A 303 29.51 26.94 -14.94
CA GLU A 303 29.27 26.80 -13.50
C GLU A 303 27.96 26.07 -13.19
N PHE A 304 26.84 26.45 -13.84
CA PHE A 304 25.56 25.76 -13.64
C PHE A 304 25.60 24.30 -14.11
N ASN A 305 26.30 24.00 -15.20
CA ASN A 305 26.47 22.61 -15.67
C ASN A 305 27.32 21.78 -14.71
N LYS A 306 28.32 22.39 -14.07
CA LYS A 306 29.14 21.72 -13.07
C LYS A 306 28.32 21.36 -11.84
N ILE A 307 27.51 22.31 -11.34
CA ILE A 307 26.58 22.08 -10.22
C ILE A 307 25.59 20.97 -10.57
N ALA A 308 25.01 20.98 -11.76
CA ALA A 308 24.10 19.91 -12.20
C ALA A 308 24.79 18.53 -12.23
N LYS A 309 26.05 18.46 -12.66
CA LYS A 309 26.82 17.20 -12.66
C LYS A 309 27.14 16.70 -11.26
N GLU A 310 27.43 17.59 -10.33
CA GLU A 310 27.68 17.25 -8.91
C GLU A 310 26.40 16.76 -8.23
N GLN A 311 25.27 17.44 -8.43
CA GLN A 311 23.97 17.03 -7.86
C GLN A 311 23.48 15.70 -8.44
N ARG A 312 23.72 15.42 -9.73
CA ARG A 312 23.42 14.12 -10.32
C ARG A 312 24.17 12.99 -9.63
N LYS A 313 25.48 13.15 -9.40
CA LYS A 313 26.28 12.13 -8.69
C LYS A 313 25.78 11.87 -7.28
N ILE A 314 25.45 12.93 -6.54
CA ILE A 314 24.92 12.81 -5.18
C ILE A 314 23.58 12.06 -5.20
N ARG A 315 22.68 12.39 -6.13
CA ARG A 315 21.41 11.67 -6.31
C ARG A 315 21.64 10.20 -6.60
N ASP A 316 22.52 9.86 -7.53
CA ASP A 316 22.77 8.47 -7.94
C ASP A 316 23.38 7.66 -6.78
N GLU A 317 24.28 8.26 -6.00
CA GLU A 317 24.84 7.65 -4.78
C GLU A 317 23.79 7.44 -3.68
N LEU A 318 22.90 8.41 -3.47
CA LEU A 318 21.80 8.31 -2.51
C LEU A 318 20.78 7.24 -2.94
N ASN A 319 20.44 7.16 -4.22
CA ASN A 319 19.52 6.12 -4.74
C ASN A 319 20.12 4.72 -4.62
N ALA A 320 21.43 4.56 -4.82
CA ALA A 320 22.11 3.28 -4.58
C ALA A 320 22.05 2.87 -3.11
N SER A 321 22.30 3.83 -2.20
CA SER A 321 22.15 3.60 -0.76
C SER A 321 20.70 3.32 -0.36
N LEU A 322 19.72 3.92 -1.03
CA LEU A 322 18.29 3.68 -0.80
C LEU A 322 17.94 2.22 -1.11
N LYS A 323 18.31 1.72 -2.30
CA LYS A 323 18.11 0.30 -2.68
C LYS A 323 18.74 -0.67 -1.67
N GLU A 324 19.94 -0.40 -1.19
CA GLU A 324 20.60 -1.26 -0.20
C GLU A 324 19.86 -1.31 1.14
N ASN A 325 19.35 -0.17 1.63
CA ASN A 325 18.61 -0.12 2.89
C ASN A 325 17.21 -0.74 2.76
N LEU A 326 16.56 -0.55 1.61
CA LEU A 326 15.27 -1.18 1.31
C LEU A 326 15.38 -2.70 1.29
N ASN A 327 16.41 -3.25 0.64
CA ASN A 327 16.65 -4.70 0.60
C ASN A 327 16.85 -5.29 2.00
N LYS A 328 17.59 -4.59 2.87
CA LYS A 328 17.74 -5.01 4.28
C LYS A 328 16.43 -4.95 5.04
N ALA A 329 15.60 -3.92 4.82
CA ALA A 329 14.28 -3.83 5.45
C ALA A 329 13.36 -4.98 5.02
N ILE A 330 13.39 -5.37 3.73
CA ILE A 330 12.65 -6.52 3.20
C ILE A 330 13.14 -7.82 3.82
N GLU A 331 14.46 -7.99 4.00
CA GLU A 331 15.03 -9.17 4.66
C GLU A 331 14.49 -9.34 6.09
N PHE A 332 14.47 -8.26 6.89
CA PHE A 332 13.89 -8.29 8.24
C PHE A 332 12.38 -8.51 8.24
N ARG A 333 11.65 -7.99 7.25
CA ARG A 333 10.21 -8.27 7.06
C ARG A 333 9.99 -9.77 6.83
N ASN A 334 10.79 -10.41 5.97
CA ASN A 334 10.68 -11.84 5.68
C ASN A 334 11.02 -12.69 6.91
N GLN A 335 12.08 -12.33 7.64
CA GLN A 335 12.42 -12.99 8.91
C GLN A 335 11.29 -12.88 9.94
N ARG A 336 10.68 -11.69 10.09
CA ARG A 336 9.52 -11.50 10.99
C ARG A 336 8.35 -12.39 10.58
N ASN A 337 8.05 -12.47 9.29
CA ASN A 337 6.94 -13.27 8.78
C ASN A 337 7.16 -14.78 9.02
N GLU A 338 8.40 -15.26 8.86
CA GLU A 338 8.78 -16.64 9.18
C GLU A 338 8.62 -16.93 10.68
N ILE A 339 9.11 -16.04 11.55
CA ILE A 339 8.97 -16.17 13.00
C ILE A 339 7.49 -16.15 13.42
N ASN A 340 6.67 -15.27 12.84
CA ASN A 340 5.24 -15.20 13.13
C ASN A 340 4.52 -16.51 12.78
N LYS A 341 4.90 -17.15 11.66
CA LYS A 341 4.39 -18.47 11.29
C LYS A 341 4.75 -19.52 12.35
N GLU A 342 5.98 -19.52 12.86
CA GLU A 342 6.39 -20.40 13.96
C GLU A 342 5.59 -20.11 15.24
N VAL A 343 5.40 -18.84 15.60
CA VAL A 343 4.59 -18.41 16.75
C VAL A 343 3.16 -18.94 16.65
N GLU A 344 2.55 -18.88 15.47
CA GLU A 344 1.21 -19.43 15.27
C GLU A 344 1.16 -20.95 15.49
N THR A 345 2.13 -21.70 14.97
CA THR A 345 2.18 -23.15 15.17
C THR A 345 2.30 -23.52 16.66
N ALA A 346 3.14 -22.79 17.40
CA ALA A 346 3.31 -22.98 18.84
C ALA A 346 2.05 -22.56 19.61
N LYS A 347 1.38 -21.45 19.22
CA LYS A 347 0.09 -21.04 19.79
C LYS A 347 -1.00 -22.10 19.57
N LYS A 348 -1.09 -22.69 18.38
CA LYS A 348 -2.03 -23.78 18.07
C LYS A 348 -1.76 -25.01 18.95
N ALA A 349 -0.51 -25.46 19.04
CA ALA A 349 -0.11 -26.58 19.90
C ALA A 349 -0.44 -26.32 21.39
N ARG A 350 -0.15 -25.12 21.89
CA ARG A 350 -0.48 -24.69 23.25
C ARG A 350 -1.99 -24.68 23.50
N ASN A 351 -2.76 -24.14 22.56
CA ASN A 351 -4.23 -24.06 22.68
C ASN A 351 -4.86 -25.46 22.65
N GLU A 352 -4.37 -26.38 21.83
CA GLU A 352 -4.79 -27.78 21.83
C GLU A 352 -4.49 -28.46 23.17
N ALA A 353 -3.30 -28.26 23.73
CA ALA A 353 -2.94 -28.78 25.04
C ALA A 353 -3.87 -28.22 26.13
N ASN A 354 -4.14 -26.91 26.12
CA ASN A 354 -5.06 -26.27 27.06
C ASN A 354 -6.51 -26.74 26.91
N ASN A 355 -6.98 -26.99 25.68
CA ASN A 355 -8.31 -27.54 25.44
C ASN A 355 -8.44 -28.98 25.95
N LYS A 356 -7.40 -29.80 25.78
CA LYS A 356 -7.31 -31.16 26.37
C LYS A 356 -7.29 -31.11 27.89
N ILE A 357 -6.57 -30.15 28.49
CA ILE A 357 -6.60 -29.92 29.95
C ILE A 357 -8.01 -29.54 30.39
N LYS A 358 -8.66 -28.58 29.72
CA LYS A 358 -10.00 -28.09 30.07
C LYS A 358 -11.06 -29.18 29.97
N THR A 359 -10.97 -30.05 28.95
CA THR A 359 -11.88 -31.20 28.80
C THR A 359 -11.64 -32.28 29.86
N LEU A 360 -10.40 -32.58 30.21
CA LEU A 360 -10.08 -33.47 31.33
C LEU A 360 -10.55 -32.89 32.68
N GLU A 361 -10.39 -31.58 32.90
CA GLU A 361 -10.92 -30.89 34.08
C GLU A 361 -12.46 -30.85 34.12
N TRP A 362 -13.10 -30.79 32.95
CA TRP A 362 -14.56 -30.87 32.82
C TRP A 362 -15.08 -32.27 33.18
N SER A 363 -14.37 -33.32 32.75
CA SER A 363 -14.75 -34.72 32.99
C SER A 363 -14.48 -35.21 34.42
N SER A 364 -13.53 -34.61 35.15
CA SER A 364 -13.11 -35.09 36.49
C SER A 364 -13.96 -34.57 37.66
N GLY A 365 -15.09 -33.88 37.41
CA GLY A 365 -15.94 -33.34 38.48
C GLY A 365 -15.31 -32.19 39.29
N LYS A 366 -14.15 -31.69 38.86
CA LYS A 366 -13.37 -30.64 39.52
C LYS A 366 -14.14 -29.31 39.61
N ARG A 367 -15.03 -29.03 38.65
CA ARG A 367 -15.90 -27.84 38.66
C ARG A 367 -16.96 -27.89 39.75
N ASP A 368 -17.52 -29.07 40.02
CA ASP A 368 -18.50 -29.26 41.08
C ASP A 368 -17.83 -29.15 42.46
N LYS A 369 -16.60 -29.66 42.58
CA LYS A 369 -15.75 -29.45 43.75
C LYS A 369 -15.47 -27.97 44.01
N ILE A 370 -15.07 -27.20 42.99
CA ILE A 370 -14.82 -25.75 43.11
C ILE A 370 -16.11 -24.96 43.44
N LYS A 371 -17.26 -25.34 42.86
CA LYS A 371 -18.56 -24.73 43.21
C LYS A 371 -18.92 -24.97 44.67
N ILE A 372 -18.78 -26.20 45.14
CA ILE A 372 -19.05 -26.58 46.54
C ILE A 372 -18.09 -25.84 47.48
N GLU A 373 -16.80 -25.71 47.15
CA GLU A 373 -15.84 -24.92 47.95
C GLU A 373 -16.20 -23.44 48.02
N ASN A 374 -16.64 -22.85 46.90
CA ASN A 374 -17.04 -21.45 46.87
C ASN A 374 -18.34 -21.19 47.64
N GLU A 375 -19.29 -22.13 47.62
CA GLU A 375 -20.49 -22.07 48.45
C GLU A 375 -20.16 -22.20 49.94
N ILE A 376 -19.27 -23.12 50.32
CA ILE A 376 -18.78 -23.24 51.69
C ILE A 376 -18.12 -21.92 52.14
N LYS A 377 -17.23 -21.34 51.31
CA LYS A 377 -16.60 -20.03 51.61
C LYS A 377 -17.61 -18.90 51.76
N LYS A 378 -18.68 -18.87 50.95
CA LYS A 378 -19.76 -17.88 51.08
C LYS A 378 -20.50 -18.07 52.41
N ILE A 379 -20.83 -19.31 52.78
CA ILE A 379 -21.53 -19.59 54.03
C ILE A 379 -20.65 -19.25 55.24
N ASP A 380 -19.38 -19.66 55.23
CA ASP A 380 -18.42 -19.36 56.29
C ASP A 380 -18.24 -17.82 56.44
N LYS A 381 -18.10 -17.09 55.33
CA LYS A 381 -18.02 -15.62 55.34
C LYS A 381 -19.30 -14.96 55.90
N ILE A 382 -20.48 -15.51 55.60
CA ILE A 382 -21.75 -15.01 56.12
C ILE A 382 -21.83 -15.22 57.65
N ILE A 383 -21.36 -16.36 58.15
CA ILE A 383 -21.30 -16.66 59.59
C ILE A 383 -20.31 -15.73 60.29
N GLU A 384 -19.14 -15.48 59.70
CA GLU A 384 -18.10 -14.63 60.30
C GLU A 384 -18.46 -13.14 60.34
N THR A 385 -19.19 -12.64 59.33
CA THR A 385 -19.37 -11.19 59.15
C THR A 385 -20.73 -10.65 59.63
N ARG A 386 -21.73 -11.51 59.88
CA ARG A 386 -23.09 -11.08 60.24
C ARG A 386 -23.51 -11.59 61.62
N VAL A 387 -24.12 -10.70 62.41
CA VAL A 387 -24.79 -11.07 63.66
C VAL A 387 -26.12 -11.75 63.31
N LEU A 388 -26.19 -13.06 63.50
CA LEU A 388 -27.33 -13.91 63.14
C LEU A 388 -28.07 -14.40 64.39
N ASP A 389 -29.35 -14.76 64.21
CA ASP A 389 -30.11 -15.47 65.25
C ASP A 389 -29.64 -16.92 65.33
N ILE A 390 -29.58 -17.49 66.55
CA ILE A 390 -29.02 -18.81 66.86
C ILE A 390 -29.61 -19.91 65.97
N LYS A 391 -30.89 -19.80 65.60
CA LYS A 391 -31.53 -20.77 64.69
C LYS A 391 -31.00 -20.67 63.26
N LYS A 392 -30.76 -19.47 62.74
CA LYS A 392 -30.27 -19.24 61.38
C LYS A 392 -28.79 -19.61 61.25
N GLU A 393 -28.00 -19.31 62.28
CA GLU A 393 -26.59 -19.71 62.36
C GLU A 393 -26.44 -21.24 62.36
N ASN A 394 -27.20 -21.95 63.21
CA ASN A 394 -27.19 -23.42 63.22
C ASN A 394 -27.63 -24.04 61.89
N GLN A 395 -28.55 -23.41 61.16
CA GLN A 395 -28.98 -23.87 59.83
C GLN A 395 -27.85 -23.73 58.80
N LEU A 396 -27.15 -22.59 58.80
CA LEU A 396 -26.01 -22.34 57.91
C LEU A 396 -24.84 -23.29 58.19
N VAL A 397 -24.54 -23.54 59.47
CA VAL A 397 -23.51 -24.51 59.89
C VAL A 397 -23.86 -25.92 59.42
N LYS A 398 -25.14 -26.31 59.50
CA LYS A 398 -25.60 -27.62 59.03
C LYS A 398 -25.46 -27.76 57.51
N ASN A 399 -25.87 -26.74 56.76
CA ASN A 399 -25.71 -26.70 55.31
C ASN A 399 -24.23 -26.74 54.89
N ALA A 400 -23.35 -26.02 55.58
CA ALA A 400 -21.91 -26.05 55.33
C ALA A 400 -21.32 -27.45 55.61
N ASN A 401 -21.76 -28.13 56.66
CA ASN A 401 -21.32 -29.50 56.96
C ASN A 401 -21.82 -30.52 55.93
N ASP A 402 -23.05 -30.39 55.45
CA ASP A 402 -23.60 -31.26 54.41
C ASP A 402 -22.85 -31.07 53.08
N LEU A 403 -22.52 -29.82 52.71
CA LEU A 403 -21.67 -29.50 51.54
C LEU A 403 -20.24 -30.02 51.70
N ARG A 404 -19.65 -29.91 52.90
CA ARG A 404 -18.32 -30.49 53.20
C ARG A 404 -18.32 -32.02 53.08
N LYS A 405 -19.43 -32.67 53.41
CA LYS A 405 -19.59 -34.12 53.26
C LYS A 405 -19.68 -34.54 51.80
N GLN A 406 -20.42 -33.79 50.98
CA GLN A 406 -20.48 -33.98 49.53
C GLN A 406 -19.09 -33.79 48.88
N LEU A 407 -18.30 -32.82 49.37
CA LEU A 407 -16.94 -32.60 48.89
C LEU A 407 -15.99 -33.78 49.17
N MET A 408 -16.17 -34.49 50.29
CA MET A 408 -15.37 -35.68 50.64
C MET A 408 -15.72 -36.90 49.80
N GLU A 409 -16.94 -36.98 49.26
CA GLU A 409 -17.38 -38.11 48.42
C GLU A 409 -16.88 -38.00 46.96
N ILE A 410 -16.42 -36.83 46.52
CA ILE A 410 -15.82 -36.61 45.20
C ILE A 410 -14.35 -37.07 45.25
N HIS A 411 -14.11 -38.32 44.85
CA HIS A 411 -12.76 -38.82 44.58
C HIS A 411 -12.32 -38.41 43.17
N GLU A 412 -11.19 -37.71 43.06
CA GLU A 412 -10.52 -37.49 41.77
C GLU A 412 -9.76 -38.76 41.37
N ASP A 413 -9.96 -39.24 40.15
CA ASP A 413 -9.18 -40.36 39.59
C ASP A 413 -7.71 -39.96 39.45
N GLU A 414 -6.80 -40.69 40.10
CA GLU A 414 -5.34 -40.45 40.04
C GLU A 414 -4.79 -40.44 38.60
N SER A 415 -5.40 -41.24 37.71
CA SER A 415 -5.06 -41.33 36.28
C SER A 415 -5.28 -40.00 35.53
N VAL A 416 -6.39 -39.31 35.81
CA VAL A 416 -6.73 -38.05 35.13
C VAL A 416 -5.79 -36.94 35.59
N LYS A 417 -5.31 -37.03 36.82
CA LYS A 417 -4.36 -36.07 37.39
C LYS A 417 -2.97 -36.18 36.75
N THR A 418 -2.47 -37.39 36.49
CA THR A 418 -1.19 -37.60 35.82
C THR A 418 -1.23 -37.13 34.36
N GLU A 419 -2.30 -37.44 33.63
CA GLU A 419 -2.49 -36.97 32.25
C GLU A 419 -2.61 -35.44 32.15
N ALA A 420 -3.33 -34.81 33.09
CA ALA A 420 -3.41 -33.35 33.15
C ALA A 420 -2.07 -32.69 33.48
N GLN A 421 -1.22 -33.34 34.31
CA GLN A 421 0.12 -32.83 34.62
C GLN A 421 1.07 -32.93 33.41
N GLU A 422 1.01 -34.01 32.64
CA GLU A 422 1.81 -34.16 31.42
C GLU A 422 1.40 -33.13 30.35
N LEU A 423 0.11 -32.94 30.12
CA LEU A 423 -0.39 -31.92 29.19
C LEU A 423 -0.03 -30.50 29.63
N LYS A 424 -0.02 -30.24 30.94
CA LYS A 424 0.37 -28.94 31.48
C LYS A 424 1.84 -28.64 31.21
N LYS A 425 2.71 -29.65 31.32
CA LYS A 425 4.13 -29.52 30.99
C LYS A 425 4.35 -29.21 29.51
N VAL A 426 3.63 -29.90 28.63
CA VAL A 426 3.66 -29.62 27.18
C VAL A 426 3.16 -28.20 26.89
N SER A 427 2.11 -27.74 27.55
CA SER A 427 1.60 -26.37 27.42
C SER A 427 2.60 -25.31 27.91
N GLU A 428 3.31 -25.57 29.01
CA GLU A 428 4.36 -24.69 29.54
C GLU A 428 5.57 -24.59 28.57
N GLU A 429 6.02 -25.71 28.01
CA GLU A 429 7.11 -25.75 27.01
C GLU A 429 6.75 -24.99 25.72
N GLU A 430 5.53 -25.15 25.20
CA GLU A 430 5.07 -24.39 24.03
C GLU A 430 4.83 -22.92 24.35
N HIS A 431 4.43 -22.59 25.58
CA HIS A 431 4.29 -21.19 26.00
C HIS A 431 5.64 -20.47 26.07
N GLU A 432 6.69 -21.14 26.57
CA GLU A 432 8.05 -20.60 26.62
C GLU A 432 8.59 -20.33 25.20
N LYS A 433 8.38 -21.25 24.26
CA LYS A 433 8.72 -21.04 22.84
C LYS A 433 7.99 -19.84 22.22
N VAL A 434 6.70 -19.65 22.53
CA VAL A 434 5.93 -18.49 22.05
C VAL A 434 6.54 -17.18 22.56
N ILE A 435 7.02 -17.14 23.80
CA ILE A 435 7.65 -15.95 24.37
C ILE A 435 8.96 -15.66 23.63
N GLU A 436 9.85 -16.65 23.50
CA GLU A 436 11.14 -16.46 22.82
C GLU A 436 10.97 -16.04 21.35
N LEU A 437 10.03 -16.65 20.63
CA LEU A 437 9.76 -16.30 19.23
C LEU A 437 9.11 -14.92 19.11
N SER A 438 8.23 -14.54 20.05
CA SER A 438 7.64 -13.20 20.05
C SER A 438 8.67 -12.11 20.30
N GLU A 439 9.65 -12.34 21.19
CA GLU A 439 10.75 -11.40 21.42
C GLU A 439 11.60 -11.25 20.14
N LYS A 440 11.96 -12.35 19.47
CA LYS A 440 12.71 -12.32 18.20
C LYS A 440 11.94 -11.62 17.07
N ALA A 441 10.63 -11.83 16.97
CA ALA A 441 9.79 -11.13 16.00
C ALA A 441 9.78 -9.62 16.25
N GLN A 442 9.77 -9.23 17.53
CA GLN A 442 9.80 -7.83 17.93
C GLN A 442 11.16 -7.19 17.63
N GLU A 443 12.27 -7.87 17.90
CA GLU A 443 13.63 -7.42 17.51
C GLU A 443 13.75 -7.21 15.99
N ALA A 444 13.28 -8.18 15.18
CA ALA A 444 13.28 -8.06 13.72
C ALA A 444 12.41 -6.88 13.23
N HIS A 445 11.27 -6.65 13.89
CA HIS A 445 10.41 -5.51 13.58
C HIS A 445 11.06 -4.17 13.95
N GLU A 446 11.74 -4.06 15.10
CA GLU A 446 12.46 -2.86 15.49
C GLU A 446 13.61 -2.54 14.53
N GLU A 447 14.41 -3.54 14.14
CA GLU A 447 15.48 -3.37 13.15
C GLU A 447 14.91 -2.91 11.81
N MET A 448 13.84 -3.55 11.33
CA MET A 448 13.12 -3.15 10.11
C MET A 448 12.69 -1.68 10.15
N LEU A 449 12.07 -1.21 11.24
CA LEU A 449 11.68 0.19 11.41
C LEU A 449 12.87 1.15 11.35
N THR A 450 14.04 0.75 11.85
CA THR A 450 15.24 1.60 11.78
C THR A 450 15.73 1.77 10.33
N TYR A 451 15.62 0.72 9.50
CA TYR A 451 15.98 0.79 8.09
C TYR A 451 14.96 1.58 7.27
N PHE A 452 13.66 1.48 7.58
CA PHE A 452 12.64 2.32 6.94
C PHE A 452 12.86 3.81 7.23
N ARG A 453 13.10 4.19 8.49
CA ARG A 453 13.42 5.59 8.85
C ARG A 453 14.65 6.12 8.11
N LYS A 454 15.72 5.31 8.02
CA LYS A 454 16.91 5.67 7.24
C LYS A 454 16.60 5.82 5.75
N THR A 455 15.71 4.99 5.22
CA THR A 455 15.29 5.04 3.81
C THR A 455 14.51 6.32 3.53
N ASP A 456 13.61 6.74 4.42
CA ASP A 456 12.89 8.01 4.31
C ASP A 456 13.83 9.22 4.37
N ASP A 457 14.81 9.20 5.28
CA ASP A 457 15.84 10.24 5.37
C ASP A 457 16.67 10.33 4.08
N ILE A 458 17.01 9.18 3.48
CA ILE A 458 17.75 9.14 2.20
C ILE A 458 16.88 9.62 1.05
N ARG A 459 15.59 9.22 1.03
CA ARG A 459 14.63 9.63 0.00
C ARG A 459 14.46 11.15 -0.02
N THR A 460 14.23 11.76 1.15
CA THR A 460 14.12 13.22 1.26
C THR A 460 15.39 13.94 0.81
N ALA A 461 16.58 13.41 1.16
CA ALA A 461 17.85 13.96 0.70
C ALA A 461 18.04 13.82 -0.83
N ALA A 462 17.59 12.71 -1.41
CA ALA A 462 17.64 12.46 -2.85
C ALA A 462 16.72 13.42 -3.62
N ASP A 463 15.50 13.65 -3.12
CA ASP A 463 14.53 14.59 -3.69
C ASP A 463 15.04 16.03 -3.64
N GLU A 464 15.69 16.43 -2.55
CA GLU A 464 16.34 17.74 -2.45
C GLU A 464 17.48 17.91 -3.46
N ALA A 465 18.31 16.87 -3.65
CA ALA A 465 19.37 16.87 -4.65
C ALA A 465 18.80 16.94 -6.07
N HIS A 466 17.70 16.23 -6.33
CA HIS A 466 17.00 16.26 -7.61
C HIS A 466 16.40 17.63 -7.91
N LYS A 467 15.79 18.29 -6.92
CA LYS A 467 15.28 19.66 -7.06
C LYS A 467 16.39 20.66 -7.41
N LYS A 468 17.53 20.58 -6.72
CA LYS A 468 18.72 21.40 -7.02
C LYS A 468 19.28 21.13 -8.42
N PHE A 469 19.21 19.89 -8.89
CA PHE A 469 19.57 19.52 -10.26
C PHE A 469 18.66 20.17 -11.31
N ILE A 470 17.33 20.13 -11.11
CA ILE A 470 16.36 20.76 -12.03
C ILE A 470 16.59 22.27 -12.10
N GLU A 471 16.78 22.94 -10.95
CA GLU A 471 17.03 24.38 -10.90
C GLU A 471 18.34 24.75 -11.63
N ALA A 472 19.42 24.00 -11.41
CA ALA A 472 20.69 24.21 -12.10
C ALA A 472 20.55 23.99 -13.63
N ARG A 473 19.80 22.97 -14.06
CA ARG A 473 19.54 22.69 -15.48
C ARG A 473 18.69 23.77 -16.15
N LYS A 474 17.68 24.29 -15.45
CA LYS A 474 16.84 25.40 -15.94
C LYS A 474 17.65 26.69 -16.09
N ASN A 475 18.50 27.01 -15.11
CA ASN A 475 19.39 28.17 -15.16
C ASN A 475 20.44 28.04 -16.27
N ALA A 476 21.02 26.85 -16.44
CA ALA A 476 21.95 26.58 -17.56
C ALA A 476 21.28 26.73 -18.93
N SER A 477 20.01 26.31 -19.05
CA SER A 477 19.23 26.42 -20.29
C SER A 477 18.87 27.89 -20.60
N ALA A 478 18.45 28.66 -19.61
CA ALA A 478 18.20 30.10 -19.75
C ALA A 478 19.47 30.86 -20.21
N LYS A 479 20.62 30.56 -19.58
CA LYS A 479 21.92 31.12 -20.01
C LYS A 479 22.32 30.68 -21.41
N HIS A 480 21.95 29.47 -21.83
CA HIS A 480 22.18 29.00 -23.18
C HIS A 480 21.32 29.75 -24.23
N GLU A 481 20.10 30.14 -23.89
CA GLU A 481 19.26 30.98 -24.75
C GLU A 481 19.80 32.42 -24.85
N GLU A 482 20.21 33.02 -23.72
CA GLU A 482 20.91 34.31 -23.70
C GLU A 482 22.16 34.28 -24.60
N PHE A 483 22.95 33.20 -24.50
CA PHE A 483 24.12 32.98 -25.35
C PHE A 483 23.76 32.90 -26.84
N LYS A 484 22.67 32.21 -27.21
CA LYS A 484 22.18 32.15 -28.60
C LYS A 484 21.71 33.50 -29.13
N ALA A 485 21.04 34.29 -28.30
CA ALA A 485 20.58 35.63 -28.65
C ALA A 485 21.77 36.57 -28.93
N ILE A 486 22.78 36.58 -28.04
CA ILE A 486 23.99 37.39 -28.22
C ILE A 486 24.80 36.92 -29.44
N LEU A 487 24.85 35.61 -29.71
CA LEU A 487 25.45 35.08 -30.95
C LEU A 487 24.72 35.56 -32.21
N SER A 488 23.39 35.66 -32.19
CA SER A 488 22.60 36.22 -33.29
C SER A 488 22.95 37.69 -33.53
N ASP A 489 23.06 38.49 -32.47
CA ASP A 489 23.48 39.91 -32.56
C ASP A 489 24.88 40.06 -33.16
N ILE A 490 25.84 39.24 -32.70
CA ILE A 490 27.19 39.22 -33.26
C ILE A 490 27.19 38.78 -34.73
N HIS A 491 26.30 37.87 -35.13
CA HIS A 491 26.14 37.47 -36.52
C HIS A 491 25.64 38.64 -37.39
N VAL A 492 24.67 39.43 -36.92
CA VAL A 492 24.17 40.63 -37.59
C VAL A 492 25.25 41.71 -37.69
N ILE A 493 26.01 41.94 -36.60
CA ILE A 493 27.15 42.88 -36.58
C ILE A 493 28.24 42.45 -37.57
N ASN A 494 28.61 41.17 -37.59
CA ASN A 494 29.60 40.62 -38.52
C ASN A 494 29.12 40.66 -39.97
N LYS A 495 27.82 40.53 -40.23
CA LYS A 495 27.21 40.69 -41.56
C LYS A 495 27.35 42.13 -42.08
N LYS A 496 27.18 43.14 -41.21
CA LYS A 496 27.42 44.57 -41.53
C LYS A 496 28.91 44.91 -41.68
N LEU A 497 29.78 44.29 -40.89
CA LEU A 497 31.25 44.44 -41.01
C LEU A 497 31.81 43.69 -42.24
N GLY A 498 31.14 42.62 -42.68
CA GLY A 498 31.52 41.77 -43.81
C GLY A 498 31.09 42.29 -45.19
N SER A 499 30.13 43.23 -45.27
CA SER A 499 29.67 43.81 -46.54
C SER A 499 30.67 44.77 -47.19
N ASN A 500 31.76 45.12 -46.51
CA ASN A 500 32.80 46.02 -47.03
C ASN A 500 34.17 45.37 -47.27
N LYS A 501 34.25 44.03 -47.35
CA LYS A 501 35.43 43.34 -47.88
C LYS A 501 35.16 42.92 -49.34
N PRO A 502 35.91 43.41 -50.34
CA PRO A 502 35.75 42.95 -51.71
C PRO A 502 36.00 41.43 -51.73
N LYS A 503 35.07 40.69 -52.34
CA LYS A 503 35.21 39.26 -52.63
C LYS A 503 36.50 39.02 -53.43
N LYS A 504 37.61 38.79 -52.73
CA LYS A 504 38.80 38.21 -53.32
C LYS A 504 38.43 36.76 -53.62
N ARG A 505 38.27 36.43 -54.90
CA ARG A 505 38.15 35.07 -55.42
C ARG A 505 39.17 34.19 -54.69
N ARG A 506 38.67 33.28 -53.85
CA ARG A 506 39.48 32.23 -53.25
C ARG A 506 39.67 31.19 -54.34
N ASN A 507 40.85 31.24 -54.96
CA ASN A 507 41.37 30.17 -55.79
C ASN A 507 41.39 28.87 -54.98
N ASP A 508 41.11 27.79 -55.68
CA ASP A 508 41.22 26.40 -55.24
C ASP A 508 42.55 26.14 -54.52
N ASN A 509 42.47 25.83 -53.23
CA ASN A 509 43.45 24.98 -52.57
C ASN A 509 42.92 24.51 -51.21
N LYS A 510 42.05 23.50 -51.23
CA LYS A 510 41.69 22.68 -50.05
C LYS A 510 41.39 21.24 -50.47
N GLY A 511 42.26 20.66 -51.30
CA GLY A 511 42.38 19.21 -51.45
C GLY A 511 43.76 18.82 -50.96
N GLY A 512 43.89 18.25 -49.76
CA GLY A 512 45.21 17.85 -49.27
C GLY A 512 45.24 17.09 -47.94
N ALA A 513 44.32 17.34 -47.01
CA ALA A 513 44.36 16.66 -45.70
C ALA A 513 43.43 15.43 -45.62
N GLY A 514 42.25 15.46 -46.25
CA GLY A 514 41.32 14.32 -46.23
C GLY A 514 41.66 13.21 -47.24
N ALA A 515 42.28 13.56 -48.37
CA ALA A 515 42.63 12.60 -49.42
C ALA A 515 43.78 11.65 -49.02
N ASN A 516 44.73 12.12 -48.21
CA ASN A 516 45.84 11.27 -47.74
C ASN A 516 45.36 10.27 -46.68
N LYS A 517 44.52 10.72 -45.74
CA LYS A 517 43.98 9.87 -44.67
C LYS A 517 43.07 8.77 -45.23
N ASN A 518 42.24 9.10 -46.22
CA ASN A 518 41.41 8.11 -46.92
C ASN A 518 42.22 7.14 -47.78
N ARG A 519 43.43 7.52 -48.24
CA ARG A 519 44.32 6.61 -48.97
C ARG A 519 45.00 5.62 -48.03
N GLU A 520 45.49 6.10 -46.88
CA GLU A 520 46.11 5.26 -45.84
C GLU A 520 45.10 4.27 -45.23
N GLU A 521 43.87 4.71 -44.96
CA GLU A 521 42.80 3.81 -44.45
C GLU A 521 42.41 2.74 -45.48
N ARG A 522 42.45 3.06 -46.77
CA ARG A 522 42.19 2.10 -47.86
C ARG A 522 43.33 1.10 -48.05
N GLU A 523 44.59 1.53 -48.00
CA GLU A 523 45.76 0.63 -48.07
C GLU A 523 45.75 -0.37 -46.91
N ARG A 524 45.38 0.06 -45.69
CA ARG A 524 45.19 -0.84 -44.54
C ARG A 524 44.06 -1.84 -44.73
N ALA A 525 42.94 -1.42 -45.31
CA ALA A 525 41.84 -2.33 -45.62
C ALA A 525 42.25 -3.40 -46.65
N GLU A 526 43.06 -3.05 -47.66
CA GLU A 526 43.59 -4.01 -48.64
C GLU A 526 44.59 -5.02 -48.01
N GLU A 527 45.40 -4.59 -47.05
CA GLU A 527 46.30 -5.49 -46.28
C GLU A 527 45.53 -6.45 -45.37
N ILE A 528 44.48 -5.96 -44.68
CA ILE A 528 43.59 -6.78 -43.85
C ILE A 528 42.89 -7.84 -44.72
N PHE A 529 42.43 -7.46 -45.92
CA PHE A 529 41.83 -8.40 -46.86
C PHE A 529 42.82 -9.47 -47.35
N ALA A 530 44.08 -9.08 -47.61
CA ALA A 530 45.12 -10.05 -47.98
C ALA A 530 45.43 -11.05 -46.86
N LYS A 531 45.44 -10.58 -45.61
CA LYS A 531 45.61 -11.41 -44.41
C LYS A 531 44.42 -12.35 -44.18
N PHE A 532 43.19 -11.88 -44.43
CA PHE A 532 41.98 -12.69 -44.40
C PHE A 532 42.03 -13.82 -45.45
N LYS A 533 42.45 -13.50 -46.68
CA LYS A 533 42.60 -14.49 -47.77
C LYS A 533 43.64 -15.58 -47.48
N GLN A 534 44.60 -15.30 -46.60
CA GLN A 534 45.61 -16.26 -46.13
C GLN A 534 45.16 -17.06 -44.89
N GLY A 535 43.90 -16.90 -44.44
CA GLY A 535 43.33 -17.65 -43.31
C GLY A 535 43.66 -17.07 -41.93
N GLY A 536 44.09 -15.80 -41.85
CA GLY A 536 44.29 -15.11 -40.58
C GLY A 536 42.97 -14.69 -39.92
N LYS A 537 42.90 -14.73 -38.58
CA LYS A 537 41.77 -14.18 -37.82
C LYS A 537 41.79 -12.64 -37.90
N VAL A 538 40.61 -12.06 -38.14
CA VAL A 538 40.37 -10.61 -38.29
C VAL A 538 39.47 -10.15 -37.16
N SER A 539 39.74 -8.97 -36.59
CA SER A 539 38.93 -8.40 -35.50
C SER A 539 37.66 -7.70 -36.01
N THR A 540 36.70 -7.43 -35.11
CA THR A 540 35.44 -6.74 -35.44
C THR A 540 35.67 -5.33 -36.00
N GLU A 541 36.68 -4.61 -35.49
CA GLU A 541 37.08 -3.29 -35.99
C GLU A 541 37.69 -3.37 -37.40
N GLU A 542 38.43 -4.44 -37.69
CA GLU A 542 39.04 -4.68 -39.01
C GLU A 542 37.99 -5.07 -40.07
N ILE A 543 36.93 -5.80 -39.67
CA ILE A 543 35.78 -6.12 -40.54
C ILE A 543 34.99 -4.86 -40.90
N LEU A 544 34.75 -3.97 -39.93
CA LEU A 544 34.09 -2.67 -40.16
C LEU A 544 34.89 -1.79 -41.13
N LEU A 545 36.23 -1.87 -41.09
CA LEU A 545 37.10 -1.14 -42.01
C LEU A 545 36.97 -1.66 -43.45
N LEU A 546 36.86 -2.97 -43.65
CA LEU A 546 36.62 -3.57 -44.97
C LEU A 546 35.26 -3.14 -45.56
N GLN A 547 34.22 -3.13 -44.72
CA GLN A 547 32.87 -2.72 -45.10
C GLN A 547 32.81 -1.23 -45.48
N LYS A 548 33.51 -0.37 -44.75
CA LYS A 548 33.60 1.08 -45.02
C LYS A 548 34.19 1.41 -46.41
N TYR A 549 35.12 0.59 -46.91
CA TYR A 549 35.78 0.81 -48.20
C TYR A 549 35.30 -0.14 -49.31
N ASN A 550 34.32 -0.99 -49.04
CA ASN A 550 33.69 -1.91 -50.00
C ASN A 550 34.72 -2.81 -50.70
N ILE A 551 35.70 -3.30 -49.93
CA ILE A 551 36.73 -4.24 -50.39
C ILE A 551 36.25 -5.64 -50.00
N GLY A 552 35.92 -6.46 -50.99
CA GLY A 552 35.36 -7.80 -50.84
C GLY A 552 35.95 -8.81 -51.81
#